data_AF-A0A7X2HAS6-F1
#
_entry.id   AF-A0A7X2HAS6-F1
#
_cell.length_a   1.000
_cell.length_b   1.000
_cell.length_c   1.000
_cell.angle_alpha   90.00
_cell.angle_beta   90.00
_cell.angle_gamma   90.00
#
_symmetry.space_group_name_H-M   'P 1'
#
loop_
_entity.id
_entity.type
_entity.pdbx_description
1 polymer ?
#
loop_
_entity_poly.entity_id
_entity_poly.type
_entity_poly.pdbx_seq_one_letter_code
_entity_poly.pdbx_strand_id
1 'polypeptide(L)'
;MDFRLRETPSEMLGLQTPELHAPYKRSAVSPFRCTARPNDWYLSNAAVMELCKSLEIPTLLERSRSGNGGHIWIFFSQNIEAATARKFGMTLLSLTMNKRYQIGMESYDRLFPNQDTLPKGGFGNPIALPLQGGPRKQGNSSFINEYFEPYTDQWSVLSGLGKMNEDEVRQFIYKYGERGLFNNDSITAGSDHEADGLTLLQENQTQIKEVLMESLPAEIQVLHSDRLYILKSGLPSSAIHALIKIASFSNPDFYKAQAMRLSTYGKPRVISCAEDMGNYVVLPRGCLQDVLSFFKQNQVKISLEDQRSSGTSIEAEFTGTLTTLQDTAARAILNQDIGILSAATAFGKTVVAASVIASRKTNSLILVHRRELMEQWQERLQTFLEVPKQAIGMIGGGKNKRTGIIDIAVIQSLNYKGNVKPFLGEYGQVIVDECRHVSAYSFEQVLREVRAKYVFGLTATPKRQDGQEAIVRFQLGPVLLKVDAKTLSSSRGFSLRVVPRYTHFQIKPGEKASGIQDIYQQLVDNEERNTLIFDDLLTCLDEGRSRCCWLNGPLMLNILQRDCMLLPKT
;
A
#
# COMPACT_ATOMS: atom_id res chain seq x y z
N MET A 1 -32.07 38.63 -40.14
CA MET A 1 -30.67 39.05 -39.95
C MET A 1 -30.05 38.09 -38.97
N ASP A 2 -29.28 37.15 -39.52
CA ASP A 2 -28.42 36.22 -38.79
C ASP A 2 -27.38 37.00 -37.99
N PHE A 3 -27.46 36.96 -36.67
CA PHE A 3 -26.33 37.33 -35.81
C PHE A 3 -25.53 36.06 -35.52
N ARG A 4 -24.69 35.66 -36.48
CA ARG A 4 -23.51 34.85 -36.18
C ARG A 4 -22.43 35.76 -35.62
N LEU A 5 -22.12 35.61 -34.34
CA LEU A 5 -20.91 36.06 -33.60
C LEU A 5 -21.18 35.58 -32.15
N ARG A 6 -20.37 34.82 -31.42
CA ARG A 6 -18.93 34.56 -31.41
C ARG A 6 -18.72 33.20 -30.71
N GLU A 7 -17.71 32.47 -31.15
CA GLU A 7 -16.95 31.44 -30.42
C GLU A 7 -17.72 30.56 -29.43
N THR A 8 -17.91 29.29 -29.82
CA THR A 8 -18.32 28.23 -28.89
C THR A 8 -17.35 28.17 -27.70
N PRO A 9 -17.78 27.72 -26.49
CA PRO A 9 -16.85 27.53 -25.36
C PRO A 9 -15.63 26.69 -25.76
N SER A 10 -15.83 25.75 -26.67
CA SER A 10 -14.75 24.99 -27.29
C SER A 10 -13.73 25.89 -28.01
N GLU A 11 -14.12 26.81 -28.88
CA GLU A 11 -13.19 27.66 -29.64
C GLU A 11 -12.35 28.60 -28.76
N MET A 12 -12.94 29.24 -27.74
CA MET A 12 -12.17 30.07 -26.78
C MET A 12 -11.20 29.26 -25.91
N LEU A 13 -11.56 28.00 -25.60
CA LEU A 13 -10.69 27.07 -24.88
C LEU A 13 -9.64 26.41 -25.81
N GLY A 14 -9.62 26.73 -27.12
CA GLY A 14 -8.73 26.10 -28.11
C GLY A 14 -9.12 24.67 -28.50
N LEU A 15 -10.38 24.30 -28.32
CA LEU A 15 -10.97 22.97 -28.49
C LEU A 15 -11.86 22.96 -29.75
N GLN A 16 -11.82 21.89 -30.57
CA GLN A 16 -12.55 21.84 -31.84
C GLN A 16 -13.90 21.09 -31.80
N THR A 17 -14.39 20.62 -30.64
CA THR A 17 -15.73 20.00 -30.53
C THR A 17 -16.36 20.18 -29.12
N PRO A 18 -17.70 20.26 -29.01
CA PRO A 18 -18.41 20.47 -27.73
C PRO A 18 -18.47 19.24 -26.82
N GLU A 19 -18.23 18.04 -27.36
CA GLU A 19 -17.96 16.82 -26.59
C GLU A 19 -16.53 16.37 -26.91
N LEU A 20 -15.67 16.31 -25.89
CA LEU A 20 -14.26 15.98 -26.05
C LEU A 20 -13.99 14.56 -25.55
N HIS A 21 -13.93 13.66 -26.51
CA HIS A 21 -13.26 12.39 -26.38
C HIS A 21 -11.77 12.60 -26.61
N ALA A 22 -10.95 12.65 -25.56
CA ALA A 22 -9.55 13.05 -25.67
C ALA A 22 -8.78 12.27 -26.76
N PRO A 23 -8.33 12.92 -27.86
CA PRO A 23 -7.27 12.43 -28.73
C PRO A 23 -6.01 13.26 -28.45
N TYR A 24 -4.87 12.61 -28.18
CA TYR A 24 -3.58 13.32 -28.06
C TYR A 24 -3.23 13.97 -29.40
N LYS A 25 -3.63 15.23 -29.55
CA LYS A 25 -3.20 16.25 -30.50
C LYS A 25 -4.06 17.47 -30.19
N ARG A 26 -3.64 18.41 -29.32
CA ARG A 26 -3.97 19.87 -29.31
C ARG A 26 -3.77 20.58 -27.97
N SER A 27 -3.50 21.88 -28.10
CA SER A 27 -2.85 22.90 -27.25
C SER A 27 -3.51 23.23 -25.91
N ALA A 28 -4.11 22.24 -25.26
CA ALA A 28 -4.73 22.41 -23.97
C ALA A 28 -4.64 21.10 -23.19
N VAL A 29 -3.75 21.07 -22.19
CA VAL A 29 -3.98 20.19 -21.06
C VAL A 29 -4.91 20.94 -20.10
N SER A 30 -6.07 20.35 -19.83
CA SER A 30 -7.21 20.89 -19.06
C SER A 30 -7.71 19.75 -18.17
N PRO A 31 -8.42 19.97 -17.03
CA PRO A 31 -8.33 20.93 -15.95
C PRO A 31 -7.78 20.29 -14.65
N PHE A 32 -7.34 21.11 -13.69
CA PHE A 32 -7.10 20.67 -12.32
C PHE A 32 -8.43 20.40 -11.59
N ARG A 33 -8.98 19.19 -11.70
CA ARG A 33 -10.12 18.82 -10.85
C ARG A 33 -9.63 18.52 -9.43
N CYS A 34 -9.49 19.53 -8.59
CA CYS A 34 -9.52 19.31 -7.15
C CYS A 34 -10.99 19.23 -6.74
N THR A 35 -11.57 18.02 -6.68
CA THR A 35 -12.82 17.85 -5.94
C THR A 35 -12.45 17.40 -4.53
N ALA A 36 -12.81 18.14 -3.48
CA ALA A 36 -12.74 17.58 -2.13
C ALA A 36 -13.97 16.67 -1.87
N ARG A 37 -14.09 16.14 -0.66
CA ARG A 37 -15.25 15.37 -0.21
C ARG A 37 -16.56 16.15 -0.43
N PRO A 38 -17.71 15.46 -0.59
CA PRO A 38 -19.01 16.07 -0.91
C PRO A 38 -19.44 17.24 0.01
N ASN A 39 -18.92 17.31 1.23
CA ASN A 39 -19.34 18.30 2.23
C ASN A 39 -18.35 19.46 2.47
N ASP A 40 -17.18 19.52 1.80
CA ASP A 40 -16.15 20.54 2.12
C ASP A 40 -15.30 21.03 0.93
N TRP A 41 -15.79 20.84 -0.30
CA TRP A 41 -15.06 21.19 -1.51
C TRP A 41 -14.73 22.68 -1.64
N TYR A 42 -15.56 23.55 -1.07
CA TYR A 42 -15.36 24.99 -1.05
C TYR A 42 -14.06 25.36 -0.33
N LEU A 43 -13.84 24.79 0.85
CA LEU A 43 -12.67 25.09 1.68
C LEU A 43 -11.36 24.59 1.05
N SER A 44 -11.37 23.38 0.49
CA SER A 44 -10.18 22.85 -0.19
C SER A 44 -9.86 23.62 -1.47
N ASN A 45 -10.86 23.98 -2.27
CA ASN A 45 -10.62 24.73 -3.50
C ASN A 45 -10.23 26.17 -3.22
N ALA A 46 -10.80 26.81 -2.19
CA ALA A 46 -10.37 28.13 -1.75
C ALA A 46 -8.88 28.15 -1.36
N ALA A 47 -8.40 27.15 -0.64
CA ALA A 47 -7.00 27.06 -0.25
C ALA A 47 -6.05 26.90 -1.46
N VAL A 48 -6.43 26.09 -2.46
CA VAL A 48 -5.65 25.99 -3.70
C VAL A 48 -5.68 27.31 -4.47
N MET A 49 -6.85 27.96 -4.58
CA MET A 49 -6.99 29.26 -5.26
C MET A 49 -6.17 30.36 -4.56
N GLU A 50 -6.15 30.39 -3.24
CA GLU A 50 -5.33 31.32 -2.45
C GLU A 50 -3.84 31.10 -2.67
N LEU A 51 -3.39 29.84 -2.71
CA LEU A 51 -2.01 29.52 -3.05
C LEU A 51 -1.67 29.99 -4.48
N CYS A 52 -2.52 29.68 -5.45
CA CYS A 52 -2.33 30.10 -6.84
C CYS A 52 -2.25 31.63 -6.95
N LYS A 53 -3.12 32.36 -6.25
CA LYS A 53 -3.08 33.82 -6.18
C LYS A 53 -1.76 34.32 -5.58
N SER A 54 -1.27 33.69 -4.51
CA SER A 54 0.01 34.06 -3.88
C SER A 54 1.24 33.76 -4.74
N LEU A 55 1.14 32.82 -5.68
CA LEU A 55 2.21 32.41 -6.59
C LEU A 55 2.01 32.98 -8.01
N GLU A 56 1.06 33.90 -8.18
CA GLU A 56 0.71 34.53 -9.47
C GLU A 56 0.35 33.52 -10.58
N ILE A 57 -0.19 32.35 -10.19
CA ILE A 57 -0.63 31.31 -11.13
C ILE A 57 -2.05 31.65 -11.62
N PRO A 58 -2.26 31.83 -12.94
CA PRO A 58 -3.59 32.11 -13.48
C PRO A 58 -4.55 30.93 -13.29
N THR A 59 -5.59 31.13 -12.48
CA THR A 59 -6.59 30.10 -12.16
C THR A 59 -8.03 30.60 -12.22
N LEU A 60 -8.95 29.71 -12.58
CA LEU A 60 -10.40 29.91 -12.39
C LEU A 60 -11.05 28.74 -11.66
N LEU A 61 -12.03 29.02 -10.81
CA LEU A 61 -12.84 28.02 -10.14
C LEU A 61 -14.20 27.89 -10.85
N GLU A 62 -14.54 26.68 -11.29
CA GLU A 62 -15.83 26.33 -11.84
C GLU A 62 -16.62 25.49 -10.84
N ARG A 63 -17.90 25.82 -10.61
CA ARG A 63 -18.81 24.93 -9.89
C ARG A 63 -19.18 23.74 -10.78
N SER A 64 -19.04 22.52 -10.28
CA SER A 64 -19.35 21.29 -11.02
C SER A 64 -20.80 21.23 -11.52
N ARG A 65 -21.05 20.35 -12.49
CA ARG A 65 -22.39 20.10 -13.04
C ARG A 65 -23.45 19.77 -11.98
N SER A 66 -23.08 19.03 -10.93
CA SER A 66 -24.00 18.63 -9.86
C SER A 66 -24.13 19.67 -8.74
N GLY A 67 -23.32 20.73 -8.73
CA GLY A 67 -23.24 21.69 -7.62
C GLY A 67 -22.48 21.19 -6.38
N ASN A 68 -22.24 19.88 -6.27
CA ASN A 68 -21.63 19.23 -5.10
C ASN A 68 -20.10 19.12 -5.20
N GLY A 69 -19.46 20.05 -5.90
CA GLY A 69 -18.02 20.02 -6.18
C GLY A 69 -17.59 21.19 -7.05
N GLY A 70 -16.28 21.38 -7.20
CA GLY A 70 -15.70 22.40 -8.08
C GLY A 70 -14.47 21.91 -8.84
N HIS A 71 -14.11 22.62 -9.89
CA HIS A 71 -12.97 22.35 -10.77
C HIS A 71 -12.09 23.59 -10.86
N ILE A 72 -10.78 23.43 -10.68
CA ILE A 72 -9.81 24.50 -10.85
C ILE A 72 -9.23 24.39 -12.26
N TRP A 73 -9.25 25.50 -12.98
CA TRP A 73 -8.82 25.58 -14.37
C TRP A 73 -7.54 26.39 -14.44
N ILE A 74 -6.47 25.79 -14.97
CA ILE A 74 -5.22 26.44 -15.34
C ILE A 74 -5.02 26.15 -16.83
N PHE A 75 -4.72 27.18 -17.61
CA PHE A 75 -4.54 27.06 -19.05
C PHE A 75 -3.08 27.26 -19.42
N PHE A 76 -2.62 26.49 -20.41
CA PHE A 76 -1.27 26.60 -20.95
C PHE A 76 -1.28 27.35 -22.28
N SER A 77 -0.22 28.10 -22.58
CA SER A 77 -0.07 28.82 -23.86
C SER A 77 0.22 27.87 -25.02
N GLN A 78 0.77 26.70 -24.71
CA GLN A 78 1.17 25.66 -25.66
C GLN A 78 0.80 24.26 -25.19
N ASN A 79 0.94 23.29 -26.09
CA ASN A 79 0.88 21.88 -25.76
C ASN A 79 2.00 21.52 -24.79
N ILE A 80 1.65 20.91 -23.65
CA ILE A 80 2.64 20.31 -22.74
C ILE A 80 2.35 18.84 -22.55
N GLU A 81 3.38 18.07 -22.22
CA GLU A 81 3.22 16.65 -21.90
C GLU A 81 2.32 16.47 -20.67
N ALA A 82 1.40 15.50 -20.74
CA ALA A 82 0.51 15.17 -19.63
C ALA A 82 1.26 14.81 -18.34
N ALA A 83 2.41 14.13 -18.46
CA ALA A 83 3.28 13.82 -17.33
C ALA A 83 3.77 15.10 -16.62
N THR A 84 4.20 16.10 -17.39
CA THR A 84 4.66 17.41 -16.89
C THR A 84 3.52 18.18 -16.22
N ALA A 85 2.36 18.28 -16.87
CA ALA A 85 1.17 18.92 -16.29
C ALA A 85 0.74 18.28 -14.96
N ARG A 86 0.80 16.94 -14.87
CA ARG A 86 0.49 16.22 -13.63
C ARG A 86 1.52 16.47 -12.54
N LYS A 87 2.82 16.46 -12.86
CA LYS A 87 3.87 16.79 -11.89
C LYS A 87 3.68 18.18 -11.31
N PHE A 88 3.31 19.16 -12.13
CA PHE A 88 2.93 20.49 -11.69
C PHE A 88 1.74 20.46 -10.71
N GLY A 89 0.67 19.74 -11.07
CA GLY A 89 -0.49 19.55 -10.19
C GLY A 89 -0.19 18.92 -8.84
N MET A 90 0.60 17.84 -8.85
CA MET A 90 1.01 17.15 -7.63
C MET A 90 1.84 18.08 -6.74
N THR A 91 2.73 18.88 -7.34
CA THR A 91 3.53 19.88 -6.63
C THR A 91 2.63 20.95 -6.01
N LEU A 92 1.68 21.50 -6.78
CA LEU A 92 0.73 22.50 -6.31
C LEU A 92 -0.13 21.97 -5.14
N LEU A 93 -0.64 20.75 -5.25
CA LEU A 93 -1.40 20.11 -4.17
C LEU A 93 -0.53 19.88 -2.93
N SER A 94 0.71 19.43 -3.09
CA SER A 94 1.65 19.26 -1.97
C SER A 94 1.88 20.57 -1.23
N LEU A 95 2.16 21.66 -1.96
CA LEU A 95 2.31 23.00 -1.39
C LEU A 95 1.04 23.50 -0.70
N THR A 96 -0.13 23.21 -1.30
CA THR A 96 -1.40 23.62 -0.70
C THR A 96 -1.64 22.87 0.62
N MET A 97 -1.36 21.57 0.64
CA MET A 97 -1.50 20.77 1.85
C MET A 97 -0.51 21.18 2.96
N ASN A 98 0.65 21.74 2.59
CA ASN A 98 1.57 22.33 3.56
C ASN A 98 0.97 23.58 4.25
N LYS A 99 0.12 24.36 3.56
CA LYS A 99 -0.63 25.46 4.19
C LYS A 99 -1.90 24.97 4.88
N ARG A 100 -2.53 23.92 4.35
CA ARG A 100 -3.81 23.39 4.83
C ARG A 100 -3.90 21.86 4.74
N TYR A 101 -3.55 21.19 5.82
CA TYR A 101 -3.47 19.72 5.86
C TYR A 101 -4.84 19.01 5.70
N GLN A 102 -5.96 19.70 5.94
CA GLN A 102 -7.30 19.10 5.80
C GLN A 102 -7.66 18.72 4.36
N ILE A 103 -6.88 19.20 3.38
CA ILE A 103 -6.94 18.71 2.00
C ILE A 103 -6.37 17.28 2.00
N GLY A 104 -7.25 16.29 2.00
CA GLY A 104 -6.84 14.88 2.07
C GLY A 104 -6.10 14.39 0.82
N MET A 105 -5.37 13.27 0.95
CA MET A 105 -4.59 12.64 -0.13
C MET A 105 -5.42 12.20 -1.35
N GLU A 106 -6.75 12.05 -1.20
CA GLU A 106 -7.68 11.77 -2.31
C GLU A 106 -7.66 12.85 -3.41
N SER A 107 -7.18 14.07 -3.11
CA SER A 107 -7.05 15.15 -4.09
C SER A 107 -6.05 14.84 -5.20
N TYR A 108 -5.04 13.99 -4.94
CA TYR A 108 -4.07 13.55 -5.96
C TYR A 108 -4.74 12.73 -7.07
N ASP A 109 -5.82 12.01 -6.76
CA ASP A 109 -6.51 11.11 -7.69
C ASP A 109 -7.41 11.85 -8.68
N ARG A 110 -7.61 13.14 -8.46
CA ARG A 110 -8.57 13.95 -9.19
C ARG A 110 -7.89 14.87 -10.21
N LEU A 111 -6.56 14.76 -10.40
CA LEU A 111 -5.80 15.49 -11.43
C LEU A 111 -6.06 14.94 -12.84
N PHE A 112 -6.43 15.81 -13.80
CA PHE A 112 -6.54 15.45 -15.21
C PHE A 112 -5.41 16.10 -16.02
N PRO A 113 -4.87 15.42 -17.04
CA PRO A 113 -5.26 14.13 -17.62
C PRO A 113 -4.74 12.92 -16.83
N ASN A 114 -5.58 11.91 -16.64
CA ASN A 114 -5.28 10.72 -15.83
C ASN A 114 -4.37 9.67 -16.48
N GLN A 115 -4.02 9.83 -17.76
CA GLN A 115 -3.26 8.85 -18.56
C GLN A 115 -2.24 9.58 -19.45
N ASP A 116 -1.06 8.99 -19.62
CA ASP A 116 0.02 9.53 -20.48
C ASP A 116 -0.14 9.22 -21.96
N THR A 117 -0.88 8.17 -22.29
CA THR A 117 -1.05 7.71 -23.66
C THR A 117 -2.45 7.18 -23.87
N LEU A 118 -2.99 7.32 -25.09
CA LEU A 118 -4.26 6.71 -25.47
C LEU A 118 -4.06 5.30 -26.01
N PRO A 119 -4.95 4.34 -25.70
CA PRO A 119 -5.01 3.08 -26.43
C PRO A 119 -5.40 3.33 -27.90
N LYS A 120 -4.83 2.54 -28.83
CA LYS A 120 -5.13 2.66 -30.27
C LYS A 120 -6.64 2.49 -30.50
N GLY A 121 -7.29 3.52 -31.06
CA GLY A 121 -8.73 3.52 -31.37
C GLY A 121 -9.67 3.78 -30.19
N GLY A 122 -9.14 4.04 -28.98
CA GLY A 122 -9.94 4.37 -27.81
C GLY A 122 -10.04 5.87 -27.56
N PHE A 123 -11.18 6.30 -27.04
CA PHE A 123 -11.38 7.65 -26.50
C PHE A 123 -10.79 7.73 -25.09
N GLY A 124 -10.04 8.78 -24.76
CA GLY A 124 -9.50 8.96 -23.41
C GLY A 124 -10.55 9.24 -22.35
N ASN A 125 -10.13 9.46 -21.10
CA ASN A 125 -11.05 9.77 -20.01
C ASN A 125 -11.83 11.06 -20.32
N PRO A 126 -13.18 11.02 -20.39
CA PRO A 126 -13.97 12.19 -20.74
C PRO A 126 -13.89 13.23 -19.62
N ILE A 127 -13.79 14.49 -20.01
CA ILE A 127 -13.84 15.64 -19.11
C ILE A 127 -15.06 16.46 -19.50
N ALA A 128 -15.92 16.71 -18.53
CA ALA A 128 -17.04 17.62 -18.70
C ALA A 128 -16.51 19.05 -18.82
N LEU A 129 -16.76 19.70 -19.96
CA LEU A 129 -16.38 21.11 -20.16
C LEU A 129 -17.30 22.05 -19.35
N PRO A 130 -16.79 23.25 -19.00
CA PRO A 130 -17.58 24.25 -18.30
C PRO A 130 -18.66 24.87 -19.21
N LEU A 131 -19.58 25.63 -18.60
CA LEU A 131 -20.61 26.42 -19.28
C LEU A 131 -21.69 25.60 -19.99
N GLN A 132 -22.00 24.39 -19.49
CA GLN A 132 -23.05 23.54 -20.07
C GLN A 132 -24.44 24.18 -19.93
N GLY A 133 -25.16 24.30 -21.04
CA GLY A 133 -26.41 25.07 -21.12
C GLY A 133 -27.50 24.66 -20.12
N GLY A 134 -27.68 23.36 -19.86
CA GLY A 134 -28.66 22.86 -18.87
C GLY A 134 -28.26 23.22 -17.42
N PRO A 135 -27.13 22.70 -16.92
CA PRO A 135 -26.63 22.99 -15.58
C PRO A 135 -26.44 24.48 -15.28
N ARG A 136 -26.03 25.28 -16.28
CA ARG A 136 -25.83 26.73 -16.16
C ARG A 136 -27.12 27.49 -15.82
N LYS A 137 -28.28 27.04 -16.29
CA LYS A 137 -29.58 27.63 -15.91
C LYS A 137 -29.87 27.46 -14.42
N GLN A 138 -29.23 26.50 -13.75
CA GLN A 138 -29.35 26.26 -12.31
C GLN A 138 -28.17 26.86 -11.52
N GLY A 139 -27.33 27.69 -12.14
CA GLY A 139 -26.13 28.27 -11.50
C GLY A 139 -24.97 27.29 -11.34
N ASN A 140 -25.01 26.12 -11.98
CA ASN A 140 -23.95 25.10 -11.99
C ASN A 140 -23.16 25.15 -13.30
N SER A 141 -22.03 24.43 -13.39
CA SER A 141 -21.12 24.48 -14.56
C SER A 141 -20.78 25.92 -14.97
N SER A 142 -20.51 26.78 -13.98
CA SER A 142 -20.23 28.20 -14.17
C SER A 142 -18.98 28.55 -13.35
N PHE A 143 -18.15 29.44 -13.87
CA PHE A 143 -17.05 30.04 -13.14
C PHE A 143 -17.60 30.93 -12.04
N ILE A 144 -17.01 30.80 -10.84
CA ILE A 144 -17.44 31.48 -9.63
C ILE A 144 -16.31 32.33 -9.04
N ASN A 145 -16.69 33.40 -8.36
CA ASN A 145 -15.77 34.31 -7.66
C ASN A 145 -15.38 33.80 -6.26
N GLU A 146 -14.61 34.59 -5.52
CA GLU A 146 -14.15 34.29 -4.16
C GLU A 146 -15.30 34.17 -3.15
N TYR A 147 -16.46 34.76 -3.45
CA TYR A 147 -17.70 34.64 -2.69
C TYR A 147 -18.57 33.44 -3.13
N PHE A 148 -18.03 32.60 -4.03
CA PHE A 148 -18.70 31.45 -4.65
C PHE A 148 -19.93 31.78 -5.49
N GLU A 149 -20.04 33.03 -5.94
CA GLU A 149 -21.11 33.49 -6.82
C GLU A 149 -20.67 33.40 -8.28
N PRO A 150 -21.55 32.99 -9.21
CA PRO A 150 -21.23 32.98 -10.63
C PRO A 150 -20.87 34.37 -11.14
N TYR A 151 -19.77 34.49 -11.91
CA TYR A 151 -19.46 35.72 -12.61
C TYR A 151 -20.60 36.12 -13.57
N THR A 152 -20.93 37.41 -13.62
CA THR A 152 -21.95 37.95 -14.51
C THR A 152 -21.58 37.74 -15.98
N ASP A 153 -20.33 38.02 -16.34
CA ASP A 153 -19.77 37.74 -17.66
C ASP A 153 -18.72 36.62 -17.59
N GLN A 154 -19.18 35.40 -17.82
CA GLN A 154 -18.35 34.19 -17.87
C GLN A 154 -17.27 34.25 -18.96
N TRP A 155 -17.54 34.94 -20.08
CA TRP A 155 -16.65 34.97 -21.25
C TRP A 155 -15.56 36.02 -21.11
N SER A 156 -15.88 37.17 -20.53
CA SER A 156 -14.88 38.19 -20.21
C SER A 156 -13.85 37.65 -19.22
N VAL A 157 -14.27 36.88 -18.23
CA VAL A 157 -13.37 36.29 -17.23
C VAL A 157 -12.49 35.19 -17.85
N LEU A 158 -13.07 34.36 -18.71
CA LEU A 158 -12.32 33.30 -19.38
C LEU A 158 -11.29 33.87 -20.38
N SER A 159 -11.68 34.87 -21.17
CA SER A 159 -10.78 35.49 -22.17
C SER A 159 -9.69 36.36 -21.53
N GLY A 160 -9.97 36.95 -20.36
CA GLY A 160 -9.00 37.72 -19.58
C GLY A 160 -8.03 36.88 -18.74
N LEU A 161 -8.22 35.56 -18.65
CA LEU A 161 -7.34 34.70 -17.85
C LEU A 161 -6.00 34.48 -18.57
N GLY A 162 -4.91 34.77 -17.86
CA GLY A 162 -3.54 34.47 -18.32
C GLY A 162 -3.32 32.98 -18.59
N LYS A 163 -2.29 32.66 -19.38
CA LYS A 163 -1.89 31.28 -19.69
C LYS A 163 -0.44 31.07 -19.27
N MET A 164 -0.12 29.89 -18.75
CA MET A 164 1.25 29.52 -18.41
C MET A 164 1.98 28.88 -19.60
N ASN A 165 3.23 29.24 -19.84
CA ASN A 165 4.07 28.54 -20.82
C ASN A 165 4.76 27.31 -20.22
N GLU A 166 5.36 26.45 -21.05
CA GLU A 166 5.99 25.22 -20.56
C GLU A 166 7.19 25.47 -19.66
N ASP A 167 7.96 26.53 -19.93
CA ASP A 167 9.13 26.90 -19.13
C ASP A 167 8.72 27.34 -17.73
N GLU A 168 7.66 28.14 -17.60
CA GLU A 168 7.07 28.52 -16.30
C GLU A 168 6.62 27.30 -15.50
N VAL A 169 5.97 26.33 -16.17
CA VAL A 169 5.55 25.07 -15.54
C VAL A 169 6.75 24.25 -15.08
N ARG A 170 7.79 24.12 -15.90
CA ARG A 170 9.02 23.38 -15.56
C ARG A 170 9.81 24.08 -14.47
N GLN A 171 9.90 25.41 -14.49
CA GLN A 171 10.53 26.20 -13.44
C GLN A 171 9.78 26.06 -12.12
N PHE A 172 8.45 26.07 -12.13
CA PHE A 172 7.65 25.80 -10.93
C PHE A 172 7.93 24.42 -10.36
N ILE A 173 7.92 23.37 -11.20
CA ILE A 173 8.25 22.00 -10.78
C ILE A 173 9.70 21.93 -10.28
N TYR A 174 10.64 22.63 -10.91
CA TYR A 174 12.03 22.62 -10.47
C TYR A 174 12.20 23.33 -9.13
N LYS A 175 11.50 24.45 -8.92
CA LYS A 175 11.59 25.30 -7.72
C LYS A 175 10.90 24.68 -6.51
N TYR A 176 9.73 24.07 -6.72
CA TYR A 176 8.89 23.58 -5.62
C TYR A 176 8.65 22.07 -5.65
N GLY A 177 9.02 21.39 -6.73
CA GLY A 177 8.84 19.96 -6.87
C GLY A 177 9.82 19.22 -5.96
N GLU A 178 9.25 18.43 -5.06
CA GLU A 178 9.98 17.52 -4.21
C GLU A 178 10.74 16.48 -5.07
N ARG A 179 12.08 16.55 -5.10
CA ARG A 179 12.88 15.46 -5.68
C ARG A 179 12.83 14.29 -4.70
N GLY A 180 12.13 13.22 -5.07
CA GLY A 180 12.23 11.92 -4.40
C GLY A 180 11.03 11.47 -3.58
N LEU A 181 10.03 12.32 -3.29
CA LEU A 181 9.01 11.96 -2.29
C LEU A 181 7.96 10.92 -2.72
N PHE A 182 7.83 10.62 -4.01
CA PHE A 182 6.99 9.52 -4.51
C PHE A 182 7.76 8.51 -5.37
N ASN A 183 9.10 8.63 -5.43
CA ASN A 183 9.96 7.72 -6.16
C ASN A 183 10.17 6.43 -5.35
N ASN A 184 9.13 5.58 -5.31
CA ASN A 184 9.33 4.14 -5.23
C ASN A 184 9.75 3.57 -6.61
N ASP A 185 10.58 4.31 -7.37
CA ASP A 185 11.22 3.84 -8.60
C ASP A 185 12.26 2.72 -8.33
N SER A 186 12.50 2.38 -7.05
CA SER A 186 13.21 1.16 -6.68
C SER A 186 12.38 -0.13 -6.81
N ILE A 187 11.08 -0.04 -7.15
CA ILE A 187 10.22 -1.23 -7.37
C ILE A 187 10.08 -1.58 -8.87
N THR A 188 10.52 -0.70 -9.78
CA THR A 188 10.40 -0.91 -11.24
C THR A 188 11.73 -1.12 -11.98
N ALA A 189 12.87 -1.12 -11.29
CA ALA A 189 14.14 -1.57 -11.85
C ALA A 189 14.60 -2.85 -11.15
N GLY A 190 14.55 -3.97 -11.86
CA GLY A 190 15.31 -5.15 -11.49
C GLY A 190 16.80 -4.81 -11.51
N SER A 191 17.35 -4.46 -10.36
CA SER A 191 18.79 -4.39 -10.12
C SER A 191 19.06 -4.61 -8.64
N ASP A 192 19.90 -5.60 -8.35
CA ASP A 192 20.34 -6.09 -7.05
C ASP A 192 21.21 -5.06 -6.27
N HIS A 193 20.74 -3.84 -6.07
CA HIS A 193 21.44 -2.87 -5.23
C HIS A 193 20.68 -2.61 -3.93
N GLU A 194 21.15 -3.31 -2.91
CA GLU A 194 21.07 -2.92 -1.50
C GLU A 194 21.63 -1.49 -1.36
N ALA A 195 20.74 -0.50 -1.26
CA ALA A 195 21.09 0.83 -0.82
C ALA A 195 20.32 1.11 0.47
N ASP A 196 21.07 1.23 1.56
CA ASP A 196 20.63 1.48 2.91
C ASP A 196 19.57 2.59 3.01
N GLY A 197 18.59 2.38 3.88
CA GLY A 197 17.56 3.38 4.21
C GLY A 197 18.11 4.70 4.78
N LEU A 198 19.42 4.79 5.05
CA LEU A 198 20.09 6.03 5.46
C LEU A 198 20.28 7.04 4.33
N THR A 199 20.46 6.61 3.08
CA THR A 199 20.77 7.52 1.96
C THR A 199 19.51 8.27 1.50
N LEU A 200 18.34 7.62 1.54
CA LEU A 200 17.03 8.22 1.26
C LEU A 200 16.62 9.29 2.30
N LEU A 201 17.13 9.19 3.53
CA LEU A 201 16.86 10.18 4.58
C LEU A 201 17.70 11.45 4.40
N GLN A 202 18.92 11.36 3.88
CA GLN A 202 19.79 12.53 3.70
C GLN A 202 19.32 13.48 2.59
N GLU A 203 18.70 12.97 1.52
CA GLU A 203 18.13 13.83 0.47
C GLU A 203 16.79 14.47 0.89
N ASN A 204 16.00 13.77 1.72
CA ASN A 204 14.80 14.32 2.35
C ASN A 204 15.11 15.41 3.41
N GLN A 205 16.28 15.36 4.05
CA GLN A 205 16.70 16.30 5.10
C GLN A 205 16.85 17.75 4.63
N THR A 206 17.23 17.97 3.38
CA THR A 206 17.41 19.33 2.82
C THR A 206 16.08 19.96 2.44
N GLN A 207 15.13 19.16 1.94
CA GLN A 207 13.81 19.64 1.49
C GLN A 207 12.83 19.88 2.64
N ILE A 208 12.85 19.05 3.70
CA ILE A 208 11.99 19.27 4.89
C ILE A 208 12.35 20.59 5.59
N LYS A 209 13.63 21.00 5.55
CA LYS A 209 14.09 22.27 6.12
C LYS A 209 13.55 23.51 5.41
N GLU A 210 13.27 23.46 4.11
CA GLU A 210 12.75 24.61 3.35
C GLU A 210 11.22 24.75 3.44
N VAL A 211 10.50 23.68 3.77
CA VAL A 211 9.02 23.66 3.80
C VAL A 211 8.44 24.15 5.14
N LEU A 212 9.20 24.07 6.22
CA LEU A 212 8.79 24.57 7.54
C LEU A 212 9.08 26.08 7.64
N MET A 213 8.24 26.91 6.99
CA MET A 213 8.29 28.38 7.15
C MET A 213 7.78 28.87 8.52
N GLU A 214 7.19 27.99 9.33
CA GLU A 214 6.52 28.31 10.59
C GLU A 214 7.17 27.59 11.77
N SER A 215 7.21 28.27 12.93
CA SER A 215 7.84 27.75 14.15
C SER A 215 7.11 26.53 14.68
N LEU A 216 7.84 25.44 14.90
CA LEU A 216 7.36 24.27 15.62
C LEU A 216 7.30 24.53 17.14
N PRO A 217 6.44 23.82 17.88
CA PRO A 217 6.39 23.94 19.33
C PRO A 217 7.69 23.41 19.95
N ALA A 218 8.07 23.92 21.13
CA ALA A 218 9.27 23.46 21.83
C ALA A 218 9.16 22.01 22.31
N GLU A 219 7.94 21.56 22.61
CA GLU A 219 7.64 20.20 23.06
C GLU A 219 6.36 19.68 22.40
N ILE A 220 6.36 18.40 22.05
CA ILE A 220 5.21 17.71 21.47
C ILE A 220 4.88 16.45 22.27
N GLN A 221 3.59 16.25 22.55
CA GLN A 221 3.10 15.02 23.19
C GLN A 221 2.80 13.97 22.12
N VAL A 222 3.38 12.79 22.30
CA VAL A 222 3.11 11.60 21.49
C VAL A 222 2.64 10.50 22.43
N LEU A 223 1.44 9.99 22.18
CA LEU A 223 0.91 8.83 22.89
C LEU A 223 1.11 7.58 22.04
N HIS A 224 1.74 6.55 22.61
CA HIS A 224 1.96 5.26 21.96
C HIS A 224 1.07 4.19 22.61
N SER A 225 0.07 3.73 21.86
CA SER A 225 -0.84 2.65 22.28
C SER A 225 -0.86 1.58 21.17
N ASP A 226 -2.01 1.31 20.58
CA ASP A 226 -2.16 0.58 19.34
C ASP A 226 -1.52 1.32 18.14
N ARG A 227 -1.52 2.64 18.20
CA ARG A 227 -0.96 3.53 17.18
C ARG A 227 -0.23 4.69 17.85
N LEU A 228 0.36 5.55 17.05
CA LEU A 228 1.01 6.78 17.49
C LEU A 228 0.02 7.93 17.37
N TYR A 229 -0.40 8.49 18.49
CA TYR A 229 -1.32 9.62 18.56
C TYR A 229 -0.50 10.89 18.83
N ILE A 230 -0.35 11.72 17.81
CA ILE A 230 0.47 12.94 17.87
C ILE A 230 -0.47 14.14 18.04
N LEU A 231 -0.31 14.92 19.11
CA LEU A 231 -1.19 16.05 19.39
C LEU A 231 -1.04 17.14 18.30
N LYS A 232 -2.14 17.57 17.70
CA LYS A 232 -2.16 18.60 16.64
C LYS A 232 -1.97 20.02 17.19
N SER A 233 -2.27 20.24 18.46
CA SER A 233 -2.18 21.57 19.08
C SER A 233 -0.76 22.11 18.95
N GLY A 234 -0.62 23.28 18.32
CA GLY A 234 0.66 23.95 18.08
C GLY A 234 1.45 23.43 16.87
N LEU A 235 1.00 22.40 16.16
CA LEU A 235 1.64 21.96 14.92
C LEU A 235 1.11 22.75 13.71
N PRO A 236 1.99 23.34 12.88
CA PRO A 236 1.57 23.94 11.62
C PRO A 236 1.10 22.85 10.63
N SER A 237 0.28 23.26 9.65
CA SER A 237 -0.25 22.34 8.62
C SER A 237 0.86 21.58 7.88
N SER A 238 2.01 22.21 7.66
CA SER A 238 3.18 21.62 7.00
C SER A 238 3.76 20.46 7.80
N ALA A 239 3.84 20.60 9.12
CA ALA A 239 4.28 19.54 10.00
C ALA A 239 3.29 18.37 10.02
N ILE A 240 1.99 18.66 10.09
CA ILE A 240 0.94 17.63 10.03
C ILE A 240 1.01 16.89 8.68
N HIS A 241 1.16 17.62 7.58
CA HIS A 241 1.31 17.04 6.26
C HIS A 241 2.56 16.14 6.15
N ALA A 242 3.69 16.59 6.69
CA ALA A 242 4.92 15.79 6.75
C ALA A 242 4.72 14.49 7.56
N LEU A 243 4.00 14.55 8.67
CA LEU A 243 3.63 13.36 9.46
C LEU A 243 2.74 12.40 8.66
N ILE A 244 1.72 12.91 7.97
CA ILE A 244 0.85 12.07 7.11
C ILE A 244 1.69 11.41 6.00
N LYS A 245 2.67 12.12 5.43
CA LYS A 245 3.60 11.59 4.42
C LYS A 245 4.43 10.43 4.93
N ILE A 246 4.89 10.44 6.19
CA ILE A 246 5.65 9.33 6.80
C ILE A 246 4.88 8.00 6.72
N ALA A 247 3.55 8.06 6.84
CA ALA A 247 2.68 6.89 6.76
C ALA A 247 2.00 6.72 5.38
N SER A 248 2.56 7.32 4.32
CA SER A 248 2.01 7.28 2.97
C SER A 248 2.98 6.66 1.96
N PHE A 249 2.46 6.00 0.93
CA PHE A 249 3.26 5.43 -0.16
C PHE A 249 2.52 5.40 -1.50
N SER A 250 3.27 5.38 -2.58
CA SER A 250 2.77 5.24 -3.95
C SER A 250 2.08 3.88 -4.15
N ASN A 251 0.82 3.87 -4.62
CA ASN A 251 0.04 2.64 -4.85
C ASN A 251 0.52 1.91 -6.13
N PRO A 252 1.23 0.78 -6.02
CA PRO A 252 1.80 0.12 -7.18
C PRO A 252 0.73 -0.44 -8.13
N ASP A 253 -0.46 -0.76 -7.62
CA ASP A 253 -1.57 -1.24 -8.45
C ASP A 253 -2.11 -0.14 -9.37
N PHE A 254 -2.09 1.12 -8.92
CA PHE A 254 -2.42 2.26 -9.77
C PHE A 254 -1.38 2.40 -10.90
N TYR A 255 -0.10 2.42 -10.56
CA TYR A 255 0.97 2.64 -11.54
C TYR A 255 1.11 1.48 -12.52
N LYS A 256 0.90 0.23 -12.08
CA LYS A 256 0.83 -0.93 -12.98
C LYS A 256 -0.36 -0.86 -13.91
N ALA A 257 -1.56 -0.56 -13.40
CA ALA A 257 -2.74 -0.40 -14.24
C ALA A 257 -2.52 0.71 -15.28
N GLN A 258 -1.92 1.83 -14.87
CA GLN A 258 -1.56 2.92 -15.77
C GLN A 258 -0.54 2.48 -16.84
N ALA A 259 0.55 1.80 -16.46
CA ALA A 259 1.56 1.30 -17.38
C ALA A 259 1.01 0.27 -18.37
N MET A 260 0.11 -0.61 -17.91
CA MET A 260 -0.59 -1.60 -18.72
C MET A 260 -1.76 -1.02 -19.53
N ARG A 261 -2.02 0.29 -19.42
CA ARG A 261 -3.16 0.99 -20.06
C ARG A 261 -4.53 0.39 -19.69
N LEU A 262 -4.64 -0.12 -18.47
CA LEU A 262 -5.88 -0.62 -17.86
C LEU A 262 -6.57 0.47 -17.05
N SER A 263 -7.83 0.25 -16.66
CA SER A 263 -8.60 1.21 -15.86
C SER A 263 -7.97 1.46 -14.49
N THR A 264 -7.72 2.73 -14.19
CA THR A 264 -7.27 3.23 -12.88
C THR A 264 -8.43 3.66 -11.98
N TYR A 265 -9.68 3.52 -12.44
CA TYR A 265 -10.86 3.88 -11.67
C TYR A 265 -10.90 3.09 -10.34
N GLY A 266 -11.13 3.80 -9.24
CA GLY A 266 -11.18 3.23 -7.89
C GLY A 266 -9.82 2.80 -7.30
N LYS A 267 -8.70 3.10 -7.96
CA LYS A 267 -7.36 2.87 -7.43
C LYS A 267 -6.74 4.21 -7.03
N PRO A 268 -6.50 4.48 -5.73
CA PRO A 268 -5.83 5.71 -5.33
C PRO A 268 -4.37 5.68 -5.78
N ARG A 269 -3.77 6.83 -6.10
CA ARG A 269 -2.36 6.98 -6.46
C ARG A 269 -1.44 6.86 -5.26
N VAL A 270 -1.88 7.39 -4.12
CA VAL A 270 -1.17 7.37 -2.85
C VAL A 270 -2.07 6.71 -1.83
N ILE A 271 -1.54 5.71 -1.13
CA ILE A 271 -2.20 5.10 0.02
C ILE A 271 -1.61 5.75 1.27
N SER A 272 -2.46 6.36 2.09
CA SER A 272 -2.11 6.90 3.41
C SER A 272 -2.68 5.98 4.48
N CYS A 273 -1.82 5.52 5.39
CA CYS A 273 -2.20 4.79 6.60
C CYS A 273 -2.30 5.71 7.83
N ALA A 274 -2.13 7.03 7.66
CA ALA A 274 -2.40 8.02 8.71
C ALA A 274 -3.89 8.39 8.78
N GLU A 275 -4.36 8.72 9.98
CA GLU A 275 -5.72 9.16 10.24
C GLU A 275 -5.75 10.51 10.96
N ASP A 276 -6.77 11.30 10.67
CA ASP A 276 -7.07 12.52 11.40
C ASP A 276 -8.19 12.25 12.42
N MET A 277 -7.87 12.27 13.72
CA MET A 277 -8.79 11.93 14.81
C MET A 277 -8.86 13.04 15.85
N GLY A 278 -9.84 13.95 15.70
CA GLY A 278 -10.12 14.99 16.70
C GLY A 278 -8.94 15.94 16.89
N ASN A 279 -8.21 15.79 18.01
CA ASN A 279 -7.00 16.58 18.31
C ASN A 279 -5.69 15.88 17.94
N TYR A 280 -5.75 14.69 17.33
CA TYR A 280 -4.56 13.88 17.04
C TYR A 280 -4.39 13.61 15.54
N VAL A 281 -3.13 13.58 15.09
CA VAL A 281 -2.73 12.86 13.87
C VAL A 281 -2.32 11.47 14.32
N VAL A 282 -2.94 10.43 13.76
CA VAL A 282 -2.72 9.05 14.18
C VAL A 282 -1.92 8.32 13.11
N LEU A 283 -0.75 7.83 13.47
CA LEU A 283 0.15 7.10 12.57
C LEU A 283 0.28 5.63 13.02
N PRO A 284 0.56 4.71 12.09
CA PRO A 284 0.90 3.32 12.44
C PRO A 284 2.13 3.23 13.35
N ARG A 285 2.15 2.25 14.24
CA ARG A 285 3.23 2.02 15.22
C ARG A 285 4.63 1.87 14.60
N GLY A 286 4.71 1.31 13.40
CA GLY A 286 5.95 1.10 12.66
C GLY A 286 6.65 2.39 12.25
N CYS A 287 5.93 3.52 12.24
CA CYS A 287 6.46 4.84 11.90
C CYS A 287 7.18 5.52 13.09
N LEU A 288 7.27 4.89 14.27
CA LEU A 288 7.78 5.55 15.49
C LEU A 288 9.17 6.15 15.28
N GLN A 289 10.10 5.39 14.71
CA GLN A 289 11.47 5.89 14.49
C GLN A 289 11.52 7.07 13.53
N ASP A 290 10.69 7.07 12.49
CA ASP A 290 10.60 8.16 11.53
C ASP A 290 9.99 9.42 12.18
N VAL A 291 8.98 9.27 13.03
CA VAL A 291 8.37 10.36 13.80
C VAL A 291 9.36 10.95 14.81
N LEU A 292 10.07 10.10 15.56
CA LEU A 292 11.09 10.54 16.50
C LEU A 292 12.22 11.28 15.77
N SER A 293 12.64 10.77 14.61
CA SER A 293 13.66 11.39 13.77
C SER A 293 13.20 12.75 13.23
N PHE A 294 11.95 12.84 12.76
CA PHE A 294 11.35 14.08 12.25
C PHE A 294 11.38 15.19 13.30
N PHE A 295 10.92 14.92 14.53
CA PHE A 295 10.92 15.94 15.59
C PHE A 295 12.32 16.26 16.11
N LYS A 296 13.19 15.24 16.26
CA LYS A 296 14.59 15.44 16.68
C LYS A 296 15.37 16.31 15.70
N GLN A 297 15.21 16.09 14.40
CA GLN A 297 15.85 16.89 13.36
C GLN A 297 15.40 18.36 13.40
N ASN A 298 14.17 18.60 13.84
CA ASN A 298 13.59 19.93 13.99
C ASN A 298 13.73 20.50 15.42
N GLN A 299 14.58 19.89 16.25
CA GLN A 299 14.89 20.35 17.62
C GLN A 299 13.67 20.44 18.55
N VAL A 300 12.63 19.64 18.28
CA VAL A 300 11.43 19.56 19.12
C VAL A 300 11.64 18.49 20.19
N LYS A 301 11.40 18.83 21.46
CA LYS A 301 11.39 17.86 22.56
C LYS A 301 10.16 16.96 22.45
N ILE A 302 10.33 15.66 22.67
CA ILE A 302 9.24 14.69 22.55
C ILE A 302 8.90 14.16 23.94
N SER A 303 7.66 14.36 24.38
CA SER A 303 7.09 13.69 25.54
C SER A 303 6.33 12.46 25.07
N LEU A 304 7.00 11.30 25.10
CA LEU A 304 6.41 10.02 24.71
C LEU A 304 5.73 9.36 25.92
N GLU A 305 4.42 9.19 25.85
CA GLU A 305 3.64 8.44 26.82
C GLU A 305 3.35 7.04 26.27
N ASP A 306 3.85 5.99 26.93
CA ASP A 306 3.65 4.60 26.50
C ASP A 306 2.44 3.99 27.23
N GLN A 307 1.34 3.81 26.51
CA GLN A 307 0.10 3.15 26.97
C GLN A 307 -0.12 1.79 26.29
N ARG A 308 0.95 1.18 25.75
CA ARG A 308 0.91 -0.20 25.25
C ARG A 308 0.69 -1.18 26.38
N SER A 309 0.01 -2.28 26.07
CA SER A 309 -0.17 -3.39 26.99
C SER A 309 1.13 -4.18 27.10
N SER A 310 1.68 -4.27 28.32
CA SER A 310 2.77 -5.20 28.63
C SER A 310 2.27 -6.62 28.89
N GLY A 311 0.94 -6.84 28.84
CA GLY A 311 0.34 -8.15 29.06
C GLY A 311 0.36 -8.62 30.50
N THR A 312 0.19 -9.93 30.67
CA THR A 312 0.32 -10.64 31.94
C THR A 312 1.53 -11.56 31.91
N SER A 313 2.23 -11.71 33.03
CA SER A 313 3.35 -12.63 33.15
C SER A 313 2.86 -14.08 33.04
N ILE A 314 3.62 -14.92 32.32
CA ILE A 314 3.33 -16.35 32.15
C ILE A 314 4.55 -17.18 32.54
N GLU A 315 4.30 -18.39 33.03
CA GLU A 315 5.34 -19.40 33.21
C GLU A 315 5.45 -20.22 31.92
N ALA A 316 6.58 -20.08 31.22
CA ALA A 316 6.89 -20.82 30.01
C ALA A 316 8.41 -20.99 29.90
N GLU A 317 8.87 -22.23 29.76
CA GLU A 317 10.29 -22.55 29.52
C GLU A 317 10.47 -23.17 28.13
N PHE A 318 11.58 -22.85 27.46
CA PHE A 318 11.88 -23.38 26.13
C PHE A 318 12.69 -24.67 26.25
N THR A 319 12.20 -25.76 25.67
CA THR A 319 12.81 -27.10 25.79
C THR A 319 13.69 -27.51 24.61
N GLY A 320 13.73 -26.69 23.55
CA GLY A 320 14.52 -26.96 22.35
C GLY A 320 15.94 -26.41 22.40
N THR A 321 16.75 -26.78 21.41
CA THR A 321 18.06 -26.16 21.15
C THR A 321 17.97 -25.38 19.84
N LEU A 322 18.22 -24.07 19.90
CA LEU A 322 18.29 -23.23 18.71
C LEU A 322 19.62 -23.46 17.97
N THR A 323 19.55 -23.52 16.65
CA THR A 323 20.75 -23.38 15.81
C THR A 323 21.32 -21.96 15.91
N THR A 324 22.59 -21.75 15.54
CA THR A 324 23.24 -20.43 15.60
C THR A 324 22.45 -19.35 14.86
N LEU A 325 21.91 -19.65 13.67
CA LEU A 325 21.10 -18.69 12.91
C LEU A 325 19.76 -18.39 13.59
N GLN A 326 19.14 -19.39 14.23
CA GLN A 326 17.90 -19.21 14.98
C GLN A 326 18.12 -18.40 16.26
N ASP A 327 19.23 -18.60 16.97
CA ASP A 327 19.60 -17.81 18.14
C ASP A 327 19.84 -16.34 17.77
N THR A 328 20.56 -16.08 16.68
CA THR A 328 20.71 -14.71 16.13
C THR A 328 19.35 -14.08 15.82
N ALA A 329 18.42 -14.84 15.23
CA ALA A 329 17.07 -14.36 14.95
C ALA A 329 16.27 -14.07 16.23
N ALA A 330 16.35 -14.94 17.23
CA ALA A 330 15.68 -14.75 18.51
C ALA A 330 16.19 -13.49 19.23
N ARG A 331 17.52 -13.29 19.30
CA ARG A 331 18.12 -12.09 19.90
C ARG A 331 17.74 -10.81 19.16
N ALA A 332 17.72 -10.84 17.83
CA ALA A 332 17.29 -9.69 17.03
C ALA A 332 15.84 -9.28 17.36
N ILE A 333 14.94 -10.27 17.52
CA ILE A 333 13.55 -10.02 17.93
C ILE A 333 13.48 -9.53 19.38
N LEU A 334 14.23 -10.14 20.30
CA LEU A 334 14.17 -9.78 21.73
C LEU A 334 14.64 -8.35 22.01
N ASN A 335 15.60 -7.85 21.22
CA ASN A 335 16.14 -6.49 21.34
C ASN A 335 15.22 -5.39 20.76
N GLN A 336 14.11 -5.75 20.12
CA GLN A 336 13.20 -4.81 19.48
C GLN A 336 11.75 -5.05 19.92
N ASP A 337 10.99 -3.99 20.11
CA ASP A 337 9.58 -4.10 20.45
C ASP A 337 8.76 -4.64 19.26
N ILE A 338 9.11 -4.19 18.05
CA ILE A 338 8.43 -4.57 16.81
C ILE A 338 9.43 -4.97 15.73
N GLY A 339 9.00 -5.84 14.82
CA GLY A 339 9.75 -6.09 13.59
C GLY A 339 9.33 -7.34 12.83
N ILE A 340 10.01 -7.61 11.73
CA ILE A 340 9.72 -8.74 10.83
C ILE A 340 10.93 -9.67 10.74
N LEU A 341 10.72 -10.95 11.00
CA LEU A 341 11.67 -12.01 10.68
C LEU A 341 11.36 -12.56 9.28
N SER A 342 12.26 -12.27 8.33
CA SER A 342 12.20 -12.79 6.97
C SER A 342 13.10 -14.01 6.84
N ALA A 343 12.53 -15.22 6.95
CA ALA A 343 13.31 -16.45 6.84
C ALA A 343 12.57 -17.53 6.03
N ALA A 344 13.31 -18.21 5.16
CA ALA A 344 12.75 -19.23 4.26
C ALA A 344 11.97 -20.33 5.01
N THR A 345 11.16 -21.08 4.27
CA THR A 345 10.51 -22.28 4.80
C THR A 345 11.57 -23.27 5.31
N ALA A 346 11.24 -24.02 6.36
CA ALA A 346 12.16 -24.90 7.10
C ALA A 346 13.32 -24.19 7.85
N PHE A 347 13.34 -22.86 7.99
CA PHE A 347 14.21 -22.17 8.96
C PHE A 347 13.86 -22.49 10.41
N GLY A 348 12.61 -22.90 10.69
CA GLY A 348 12.10 -23.06 12.05
C GLY A 348 11.59 -21.76 12.67
N LYS A 349 10.89 -20.92 11.89
CA LYS A 349 10.29 -19.65 12.35
C LYS A 349 9.44 -19.84 13.62
N THR A 350 8.62 -20.90 13.66
CA THR A 350 7.79 -21.27 14.82
C THR A 350 8.63 -21.63 16.05
N VAL A 351 9.79 -22.26 15.86
CA VAL A 351 10.71 -22.62 16.95
C VAL A 351 11.35 -21.38 17.55
N VAL A 352 11.79 -20.44 16.69
CA VAL A 352 12.29 -19.12 17.13
C VAL A 352 11.19 -18.37 17.89
N ALA A 353 9.96 -18.36 17.38
CA ALA A 353 8.85 -17.71 18.03
C ALA A 353 8.55 -18.31 19.42
N ALA A 354 8.58 -19.64 19.56
CA ALA A 354 8.44 -20.31 20.85
C ALA A 354 9.54 -19.87 21.83
N SER A 355 10.80 -19.85 21.40
CA SER A 355 11.91 -19.36 22.23
C SER A 355 11.72 -17.90 22.67
N VAL A 356 11.22 -17.03 21.78
CA VAL A 356 10.91 -15.63 22.12
C VAL A 356 9.76 -15.53 23.14
N ILE A 357 8.71 -16.34 23.02
CA ILE A 357 7.61 -16.40 24.00
C ILE A 357 8.16 -16.79 25.38
N ALA A 358 8.96 -17.85 25.46
CA ALA A 358 9.58 -18.31 26.72
C ALA A 358 10.55 -17.28 27.30
N SER A 359 11.26 -16.54 26.46
CA SER A 359 12.20 -15.50 26.91
C SER A 359 11.49 -14.26 27.45
N ARG A 360 10.38 -13.85 26.82
CA ARG A 360 9.61 -12.65 27.24
C ARG A 360 8.68 -12.93 28.41
N LYS A 361 8.23 -14.18 28.59
CA LYS A 361 7.32 -14.60 29.68
C LYS A 361 6.08 -13.70 29.81
N THR A 362 5.54 -13.24 28.68
CA THR A 362 4.29 -12.48 28.62
C THR A 362 3.23 -13.24 27.84
N ASN A 363 1.97 -13.03 28.18
CA ASN A 363 0.87 -13.60 27.42
C ASN A 363 0.93 -13.18 25.95
N SER A 364 0.68 -14.16 25.08
CA SER A 364 1.01 -14.10 23.67
C SER A 364 -0.17 -14.53 22.81
N LEU A 365 -0.48 -13.75 21.78
CA LEU A 365 -1.44 -14.09 20.74
C LEU A 365 -0.73 -14.36 19.42
N ILE A 366 -0.93 -15.55 18.87
CA ILE A 366 -0.42 -15.94 17.57
C ILE A 366 -1.55 -15.82 16.54
N LEU A 367 -1.35 -14.98 15.54
CA LEU A 367 -2.27 -14.78 14.42
C LEU A 367 -1.83 -15.61 13.23
N VAL A 368 -2.75 -16.45 12.73
CA VAL A 368 -2.57 -17.26 11.52
C VAL A 368 -3.70 -17.00 10.54
N HIS A 369 -3.50 -17.31 9.25
CA HIS A 369 -4.53 -17.09 8.20
C HIS A 369 -5.28 -18.37 7.79
N ARG A 370 -4.87 -19.53 8.30
CA ARG A 370 -5.46 -20.84 7.99
C ARG A 370 -5.59 -21.72 9.23
N ARG A 371 -6.61 -22.59 9.23
CA ARG A 371 -6.89 -23.52 10.35
C ARG A 371 -5.79 -24.57 10.49
N GLU A 372 -5.24 -25.04 9.38
CA GLU A 372 -4.16 -26.05 9.36
C GLU A 372 -2.91 -25.50 10.05
N LEU A 373 -2.61 -24.21 9.86
CA LEU A 373 -1.51 -23.54 10.54
C LEU A 373 -1.77 -23.40 12.04
N MET A 374 -3.01 -23.15 12.45
CA MET A 374 -3.36 -23.09 13.88
C MET A 374 -3.03 -24.41 14.58
N GLU A 375 -3.37 -25.54 13.96
CA GLU A 375 -3.09 -26.89 14.50
C GLU A 375 -1.57 -27.17 14.52
N GLN A 376 -0.84 -26.79 13.47
CA GLN A 376 0.63 -26.90 13.44
C GLN A 376 1.28 -26.03 14.53
N TRP A 377 0.82 -24.81 14.74
CA TRP A 377 1.30 -23.94 15.81
C TRP A 377 1.06 -24.55 17.19
N GLN A 378 -0.12 -25.13 17.42
CA GLN A 378 -0.44 -25.79 18.68
C GLN A 378 0.54 -26.93 18.97
N GLU A 379 0.77 -27.82 18.00
CA GLU A 379 1.70 -28.94 18.12
C GLU A 379 3.13 -28.46 18.42
N ARG A 380 3.59 -27.43 17.71
CA ARG A 380 4.94 -26.87 17.89
C ARG A 380 5.10 -26.22 19.26
N LEU A 381 4.12 -25.44 19.71
CA LEU A 381 4.17 -24.83 21.04
C LEU A 381 4.16 -25.91 22.13
N GLN A 382 3.35 -26.96 22.00
CA GLN A 382 3.35 -28.10 22.95
C GLN A 382 4.66 -28.89 22.96
N THR A 383 5.39 -28.90 21.84
CA THR A 383 6.67 -29.61 21.72
C THR A 383 7.82 -28.81 22.34
N PHE A 384 7.85 -27.50 22.09
CA PHE A 384 9.00 -26.63 22.41
C PHE A 384 8.81 -25.76 23.65
N LEU A 385 7.60 -25.68 24.20
CA LEU A 385 7.32 -24.95 25.44
C LEU A 385 6.82 -25.89 26.53
N GLU A 386 7.45 -25.77 27.70
CA GLU A 386 6.95 -26.37 28.92
C GLU A 386 5.86 -25.47 29.50
N VAL A 387 4.62 -25.75 29.13
CA VAL A 387 3.41 -25.07 29.62
C VAL A 387 2.29 -26.09 29.85
N PRO A 388 1.36 -25.85 30.79
CA PRO A 388 0.18 -26.69 30.93
C PRO A 388 -0.59 -26.77 29.60
N LYS A 389 -1.09 -27.95 29.22
CA LYS A 389 -1.82 -28.12 27.94
C LYS A 389 -3.04 -27.18 27.83
N GLN A 390 -3.65 -26.85 28.96
CA GLN A 390 -4.80 -25.96 29.06
C GLN A 390 -4.42 -24.47 28.91
N ALA A 391 -3.12 -24.13 28.91
CA ALA A 391 -2.63 -22.78 28.72
C ALA A 391 -2.53 -22.35 27.24
N ILE A 392 -2.69 -23.28 26.30
CA ILE A 392 -2.71 -23.00 24.86
C ILE A 392 -4.15 -23.00 24.35
N GLY A 393 -4.70 -21.81 24.12
CA GLY A 393 -6.04 -21.62 23.57
C GLY A 393 -6.08 -21.52 22.05
N MET A 394 -7.28 -21.71 21.51
CA MET A 394 -7.56 -21.67 20.07
C MET A 394 -8.84 -20.89 19.77
N ILE A 395 -8.76 -19.96 18.81
CA ILE A 395 -9.84 -19.07 18.42
C ILE A 395 -10.00 -19.09 16.90
N GLY A 396 -11.16 -19.53 16.42
CA GLY A 396 -11.46 -19.69 15.00
C GLY A 396 -11.53 -21.14 14.55
N GLY A 397 -11.97 -21.36 13.30
CA GLY A 397 -12.16 -22.70 12.74
C GLY A 397 -13.17 -23.56 13.52
N GLY A 398 -14.19 -22.94 14.10
CA GLY A 398 -15.19 -23.59 14.98
C GLY A 398 -14.76 -23.74 16.44
N LYS A 399 -13.52 -23.37 16.80
CA LYS A 399 -13.02 -23.37 18.18
C LYS A 399 -13.12 -21.96 18.78
N ASN A 400 -13.49 -21.88 20.07
CA ASN A 400 -13.52 -20.61 20.81
C ASN A 400 -13.10 -20.84 22.27
N LYS A 401 -11.91 -21.43 22.46
CA LYS A 401 -11.34 -21.71 23.78
C LYS A 401 -10.15 -20.77 23.99
N ARG A 402 -10.44 -19.53 24.36
CA ARG A 402 -9.45 -18.52 24.74
C ARG A 402 -8.97 -18.78 26.18
N THR A 403 -7.67 -18.66 26.41
CA THR A 403 -7.03 -18.85 27.73
C THR A 403 -6.52 -17.55 28.32
N GLY A 404 -6.15 -16.58 27.48
CA GLY A 404 -5.48 -15.34 27.89
C GLY A 404 -3.99 -15.51 28.21
N ILE A 405 -3.42 -16.71 28.04
CA ILE A 405 -2.02 -17.05 28.31
C ILE A 405 -1.25 -17.15 26.98
N ILE A 406 -1.43 -18.25 26.24
CA ILE A 406 -0.92 -18.39 24.88
C ILE A 406 -2.10 -18.77 24.00
N ASP A 407 -2.55 -17.88 23.14
CA ASP A 407 -3.71 -18.13 22.28
C ASP A 407 -3.31 -18.11 20.82
N ILE A 408 -3.85 -19.04 20.03
CA ILE A 408 -3.67 -19.08 18.58
C ILE A 408 -5.00 -18.74 17.93
N ALA A 409 -5.02 -17.71 17.09
CA ALA A 409 -6.23 -17.22 16.47
C ALA A 409 -6.11 -17.16 14.95
N VAL A 410 -7.15 -17.66 14.27
CA VAL A 410 -7.33 -17.41 12.85
C VAL A 410 -7.79 -15.97 12.67
N ILE A 411 -7.00 -15.14 11.99
CA ILE A 411 -7.20 -13.69 11.90
C ILE A 411 -8.58 -13.31 11.37
N GLN A 412 -9.14 -14.07 10.42
CA GLN A 412 -10.50 -13.82 9.90
C GLN A 412 -11.59 -13.98 10.96
N SER A 413 -11.34 -14.74 12.03
CA SER A 413 -12.31 -14.95 13.12
C SER A 413 -12.32 -13.79 14.13
N LEU A 414 -11.34 -12.88 14.04
CA LEU A 414 -11.17 -11.75 14.95
C LEU A 414 -11.87 -10.48 14.49
N ASN A 415 -12.33 -10.43 13.24
CA ASN A 415 -13.03 -9.29 12.66
C ASN A 415 -14.33 -9.76 12.02
N TYR A 416 -15.48 -9.34 12.56
CA TYR A 416 -16.78 -9.62 11.99
C TYR A 416 -17.50 -8.32 11.61
N LYS A 417 -17.68 -8.09 10.30
CA LYS A 417 -18.31 -6.88 9.75
C LYS A 417 -17.68 -5.57 10.27
N GLY A 418 -16.36 -5.54 10.45
CA GLY A 418 -15.64 -4.37 10.96
C GLY A 418 -15.56 -4.29 12.49
N ASN A 419 -16.28 -5.16 13.21
CA ASN A 419 -16.15 -5.25 14.67
C ASN A 419 -15.02 -6.21 15.03
N VAL A 420 -13.90 -5.62 15.43
CA VAL A 420 -12.73 -6.34 15.93
C VAL A 420 -12.95 -6.74 17.38
N LYS A 421 -12.48 -7.93 17.78
CA LYS A 421 -12.66 -8.43 19.14
C LYS A 421 -11.88 -7.56 20.15
N PRO A 422 -12.52 -7.08 21.24
CA PRO A 422 -11.89 -6.13 22.17
C PRO A 422 -10.72 -6.74 22.95
N PHE A 423 -10.72 -8.06 23.13
CA PHE A 423 -9.70 -8.74 23.90
C PHE A 423 -8.29 -8.69 23.30
N LEU A 424 -8.13 -8.21 22.06
CA LEU A 424 -6.82 -8.03 21.44
C LEU A 424 -5.92 -7.06 22.22
N GLY A 425 -6.51 -6.13 22.98
CA GLY A 425 -5.78 -5.21 23.83
C GLY A 425 -5.17 -5.83 25.09
N GLU A 426 -5.52 -7.08 25.42
CA GLU A 426 -5.12 -7.73 26.67
C GLU A 426 -3.77 -8.45 26.59
N TYR A 427 -3.21 -8.67 25.39
CA TYR A 427 -1.94 -9.37 25.21
C TYR A 427 -0.74 -8.42 25.25
N GLY A 428 0.35 -8.88 25.86
CA GLY A 428 1.64 -8.19 25.83
C GLY A 428 2.46 -8.45 24.57
N GLN A 429 2.18 -9.58 23.91
CA GLN A 429 2.88 -10.00 22.69
C GLN A 429 1.91 -10.50 21.61
N VAL A 430 2.12 -10.06 20.38
CA VAL A 430 1.42 -10.55 19.19
C VAL A 430 2.41 -11.01 18.13
N ILE A 431 2.17 -12.22 17.61
CA ILE A 431 2.99 -12.85 16.56
C ILE A 431 2.11 -13.05 15.34
N VAL A 432 2.50 -12.53 14.18
CA VAL A 432 1.75 -12.70 12.94
C VAL A 432 2.50 -13.67 12.03
N ASP A 433 1.96 -14.88 11.87
CA ASP A 433 2.50 -15.83 10.92
C ASP A 433 2.06 -15.51 9.48
N GLU A 434 2.94 -15.81 8.53
CA GLU A 434 2.78 -15.41 7.13
C GLU A 434 2.36 -13.94 6.97
N CYS A 435 3.05 -13.05 7.70
CA CYS A 435 2.68 -11.64 7.88
C CYS A 435 2.60 -10.82 6.58
N ARG A 436 3.09 -11.36 5.47
CA ARG A 436 2.86 -10.78 4.14
C ARG A 436 1.37 -10.52 3.87
N HIS A 437 0.45 -11.30 4.44
CA HIS A 437 -1.00 -11.13 4.22
C HIS A 437 -1.61 -9.92 4.93
N VAL A 438 -0.87 -9.24 5.82
CA VAL A 438 -1.35 -8.08 6.60
C VAL A 438 -1.86 -6.92 5.74
N SER A 439 -1.36 -6.75 4.52
CA SER A 439 -1.81 -5.68 3.63
C SER A 439 -3.28 -5.80 3.21
N ALA A 440 -3.92 -6.95 3.44
CA ALA A 440 -5.36 -7.09 3.26
C ALA A 440 -6.11 -6.22 4.27
N TYR A 441 -7.04 -5.39 3.80
CA TYR A 441 -7.78 -4.44 4.64
C TYR A 441 -8.35 -5.06 5.93
N SER A 442 -8.99 -6.23 5.85
CA SER A 442 -9.57 -6.89 7.03
C SER A 442 -8.53 -7.33 8.07
N PHE A 443 -7.30 -7.64 7.63
CA PHE A 443 -6.20 -8.07 8.49
C PHE A 443 -5.51 -6.87 9.12
N GLU A 444 -5.32 -5.79 8.35
CA GLU A 444 -4.84 -4.52 8.86
C GLU A 444 -5.75 -3.98 9.96
N GLN A 445 -7.09 -4.05 9.80
CA GLN A 445 -8.05 -3.63 10.81
C GLN A 445 -7.86 -4.37 12.15
N VAL A 446 -7.52 -5.66 12.12
CA VAL A 446 -7.22 -6.43 13.35
C VAL A 446 -5.95 -5.92 14.00
N LEU A 447 -4.88 -5.72 13.22
CA LEU A 447 -3.61 -5.25 13.77
C LEU A 447 -3.66 -3.82 14.27
N ARG A 448 -4.52 -2.97 13.72
CA ARG A 448 -4.71 -1.60 14.19
C ARG A 448 -5.29 -1.52 15.61
N GLU A 449 -5.95 -2.57 16.10
CA GLU A 449 -6.51 -2.62 17.45
C GLU A 449 -5.60 -3.33 18.46
N VAL A 450 -4.46 -3.86 18.01
CA VAL A 450 -3.50 -4.53 18.89
C VAL A 450 -2.76 -3.49 19.72
N ARG A 451 -2.89 -3.55 21.05
CA ARG A 451 -2.15 -2.67 21.98
C ARG A 451 -0.87 -3.29 22.54
N ALA A 452 -0.55 -4.52 22.15
CA ALA A 452 0.61 -5.25 22.65
C ALA A 452 1.90 -4.44 22.49
N LYS A 453 2.72 -4.44 23.54
CA LYS A 453 4.06 -3.84 23.52
C LYS A 453 4.94 -4.48 22.46
N TYR A 454 4.82 -5.80 22.34
CA TYR A 454 5.62 -6.61 21.44
C TYR A 454 4.80 -7.09 20.25
N VAL A 455 5.16 -6.71 19.02
CA VAL A 455 4.43 -7.13 17.81
C VAL A 455 5.40 -7.51 16.70
N PHE A 456 5.39 -8.77 16.25
CA PHE A 456 6.30 -9.19 15.19
C PHE A 456 5.67 -10.07 14.12
N GLY A 457 6.20 -9.94 12.91
CA GLY A 457 5.81 -10.73 11.75
C GLY A 457 6.81 -11.83 11.43
N LEU A 458 6.29 -12.98 11.00
CA LEU A 458 7.06 -14.10 10.49
C LEU A 458 6.69 -14.30 9.01
N THR A 459 7.68 -14.30 8.12
CA THR A 459 7.42 -14.56 6.69
C THR A 459 8.64 -15.15 5.99
N ALA A 460 8.42 -15.87 4.89
CA ALA A 460 9.49 -16.30 4.00
C ALA A 460 9.91 -15.21 3.00
N THR A 461 8.98 -14.32 2.64
CA THR A 461 9.18 -13.29 1.62
C THR A 461 8.46 -12.03 2.04
N PRO A 462 9.15 -11.02 2.57
CA PRO A 462 8.55 -9.74 2.92
C PRO A 462 8.19 -8.94 1.67
N LYS A 463 8.94 -9.12 0.57
CA LYS A 463 8.67 -8.45 -0.70
C LYS A 463 7.43 -9.04 -1.37
N ARG A 464 6.42 -8.19 -1.62
CA ARG A 464 5.22 -8.59 -2.37
C ARG A 464 5.31 -8.09 -3.80
N GLN A 465 4.80 -8.89 -4.73
CA GLN A 465 4.72 -8.47 -6.13
C GLN A 465 3.80 -7.25 -6.31
N ASP A 466 2.79 -7.06 -5.47
CA ASP A 466 1.87 -5.89 -5.49
C ASP A 466 2.41 -4.62 -4.83
N GLY A 467 3.59 -4.68 -4.21
CA GLY A 467 4.28 -3.55 -3.55
C GLY A 467 3.49 -2.89 -2.41
N GLN A 468 2.47 -3.57 -1.85
CA GLN A 468 1.78 -3.12 -0.62
C GLN A 468 2.52 -3.54 0.67
N GLU A 469 3.81 -3.88 0.54
CA GLU A 469 4.70 -4.23 1.64
C GLU A 469 4.92 -3.09 2.65
N ALA A 470 4.70 -1.83 2.22
CA ALA A 470 4.73 -0.66 3.09
C ALA A 470 3.73 -0.79 4.25
N ILE A 471 2.51 -1.29 3.99
CA ILE A 471 1.49 -1.50 5.04
C ILE A 471 2.01 -2.49 6.09
N VAL A 472 2.68 -3.55 5.66
CA VAL A 472 3.26 -4.54 6.58
C VAL A 472 4.31 -3.90 7.47
N ARG A 473 5.19 -3.04 6.92
CA ARG A 473 6.20 -2.30 7.69
C ARG A 473 5.59 -1.27 8.63
N PHE A 474 4.54 -0.58 8.20
CA PHE A 474 3.81 0.37 9.03
C PHE A 474 3.15 -0.30 10.25
N GLN A 475 2.65 -1.53 10.11
CA GLN A 475 2.01 -2.24 11.22
C GLN A 475 2.98 -3.04 12.08
N LEU A 476 4.03 -3.63 11.49
CA LEU A 476 4.93 -4.59 12.16
C LEU A 476 6.35 -4.08 12.36
N GLY A 477 6.73 -2.94 11.78
CA GLY A 477 8.10 -2.42 11.85
C GLY A 477 9.04 -2.96 10.75
N PRO A 478 10.35 -2.67 10.87
CA PRO A 478 11.35 -3.03 9.87
C PRO A 478 11.65 -4.54 9.84
N VAL A 479 12.30 -5.00 8.78
CA VAL A 479 12.87 -6.36 8.73
C VAL A 479 14.09 -6.40 9.64
N LEU A 480 14.03 -7.20 10.70
CA LEU A 480 15.09 -7.30 11.71
C LEU A 480 16.22 -8.24 11.25
N LEU A 481 15.85 -9.31 10.56
CA LEU A 481 16.78 -10.27 10.01
C LEU A 481 16.20 -10.87 8.73
N LYS A 482 17.05 -11.00 7.71
CA LYS A 482 16.75 -11.69 6.46
C LYS A 482 17.66 -12.90 6.31
N VAL A 483 17.08 -14.10 6.28
CA VAL A 483 17.79 -15.36 6.05
C VAL A 483 17.30 -15.98 4.76
N ASP A 484 18.11 -15.86 3.71
CA ASP A 484 17.78 -16.36 2.38
C ASP A 484 17.98 -17.88 2.28
N ALA A 485 17.27 -18.51 1.35
CA ALA A 485 17.32 -19.95 1.13
C ALA A 485 18.73 -20.45 0.78
N LYS A 486 19.55 -19.62 0.10
CA LYS A 486 20.95 -19.93 -0.23
C LYS A 486 21.79 -20.09 1.05
N THR A 487 21.73 -19.12 1.96
CA THR A 487 22.43 -19.16 3.25
C THR A 487 22.01 -20.38 4.07
N LEU A 488 20.70 -20.68 4.07
CA LEU A 488 20.17 -21.87 4.71
C LEU A 488 20.69 -23.16 4.07
N SER A 489 20.77 -23.23 2.74
CA SER A 489 21.25 -24.42 2.02
C SER A 489 22.72 -24.72 2.32
N SER A 490 23.56 -23.68 2.44
CA SER A 490 24.98 -23.84 2.81
C SER A 490 25.17 -24.37 4.24
N SER A 491 24.21 -24.10 5.13
CA SER A 491 24.22 -24.62 6.52
C SER A 491 23.59 -26.00 6.70
N ARG A 492 22.94 -26.55 5.65
CA ARG A 492 22.29 -27.87 5.75
C ARG A 492 23.32 -28.98 5.56
N GLY A 493 23.25 -30.01 6.39
CA GLY A 493 24.07 -31.23 6.25
C GLY A 493 23.67 -32.15 5.09
N PHE A 494 22.88 -31.68 4.12
CA PHE A 494 22.44 -32.46 2.97
C PHE A 494 22.40 -31.60 1.70
N SER A 495 22.73 -32.21 0.55
CA SER A 495 22.69 -31.55 -0.76
C SER A 495 21.30 -31.66 -1.38
N LEU A 496 20.74 -30.53 -1.82
CA LEU A 496 19.54 -30.52 -2.66
C LEU A 496 19.96 -30.66 -4.14
N ARG A 497 19.50 -31.72 -4.81
CA ARG A 497 19.75 -31.92 -6.25
C ARG A 497 18.47 -31.65 -7.04
N VAL A 498 18.53 -30.70 -7.96
CA VAL A 498 17.47 -30.49 -8.96
C VAL A 498 17.80 -31.32 -10.20
N VAL A 499 16.90 -32.24 -10.57
CA VAL A 499 17.03 -33.05 -11.79
C VAL A 499 15.94 -32.59 -12.76
N PRO A 500 16.26 -31.74 -13.75
CA PRO A 500 15.27 -31.30 -14.72
C PRO A 500 14.87 -32.45 -15.65
N ARG A 501 13.56 -32.65 -15.84
CA ARG A 501 12.98 -33.57 -16.82
C ARG A 501 12.38 -32.76 -17.97
N TYR A 502 13.02 -32.82 -19.13
CA TYR A 502 12.54 -32.14 -20.34
C TYR A 502 11.57 -33.04 -21.10
N THR A 503 10.42 -32.50 -21.49
CA THR A 503 9.40 -33.19 -22.27
C THR A 503 9.41 -32.69 -23.71
N HIS A 504 9.16 -33.57 -24.70
CA HIS A 504 9.06 -33.21 -26.11
C HIS A 504 7.67 -32.68 -26.51
N PHE A 505 6.87 -32.22 -25.54
CA PHE A 505 5.52 -31.73 -25.79
C PHE A 505 5.52 -30.61 -26.84
N GLN A 506 4.70 -30.79 -27.88
CA GLN A 506 4.42 -29.78 -28.91
C GLN A 506 2.90 -29.69 -29.11
N ILE A 507 2.40 -28.48 -29.35
CA ILE A 507 0.99 -28.27 -29.72
C ILE A 507 0.77 -28.92 -31.08
N LYS A 508 -0.31 -29.69 -31.21
CA LYS A 508 -0.61 -30.44 -32.44
C LYS A 508 -0.68 -29.49 -33.65
N PRO A 509 -0.03 -29.83 -34.79
CA PRO A 509 -0.09 -29.00 -35.99
C PRO A 509 -1.53 -28.81 -36.45
N GLY A 510 -2.02 -27.57 -36.48
CA GLY A 510 -3.37 -27.21 -36.92
C GLY A 510 -4.32 -26.72 -35.81
N GLU A 511 -3.99 -26.95 -34.53
CA GLU A 511 -4.73 -26.38 -33.40
C GLU A 511 -4.12 -25.03 -32.99
N LYS A 512 -4.91 -23.95 -33.11
CA LYS A 512 -4.54 -22.68 -32.48
C LYS A 512 -5.01 -22.74 -31.02
N ALA A 513 -4.07 -22.74 -30.07
CA ALA A 513 -4.41 -22.49 -28.68
C ALA A 513 -4.97 -21.07 -28.54
N SER A 514 -6.24 -20.95 -28.13
CA SER A 514 -6.91 -19.68 -27.91
C SER A 514 -6.34 -18.92 -26.71
N GLY A 515 -5.64 -19.62 -25.81
CA GLY A 515 -4.93 -19.04 -24.67
C GLY A 515 -4.10 -20.07 -23.90
N ILE A 516 -3.44 -19.63 -22.83
CA ILE A 516 -2.54 -20.48 -22.02
C ILE A 516 -3.26 -21.64 -21.31
N GLN A 517 -4.57 -21.51 -21.06
CA GLN A 517 -5.39 -22.57 -20.45
C GLN A 517 -5.55 -23.78 -21.36
N ASP A 518 -5.71 -23.59 -22.67
CA ASP A 518 -5.80 -24.70 -23.62
C ASP A 518 -4.48 -25.47 -23.69
N ILE A 519 -3.35 -24.75 -23.63
CA ILE A 519 -2.01 -25.35 -23.59
C ILE A 519 -1.85 -26.17 -22.31
N TYR A 520 -2.28 -25.66 -21.15
CA TYR A 520 -2.23 -26.42 -19.90
C TYR A 520 -3.09 -27.68 -19.94
N GLN A 521 -4.27 -27.62 -20.56
CA GLN A 521 -5.13 -28.79 -20.69
C GLN A 521 -4.47 -29.86 -21.58
N GLN A 522 -3.93 -29.48 -22.74
CA GLN A 522 -3.20 -30.40 -23.61
C GLN A 522 -1.95 -31.00 -22.95
N LEU A 523 -1.27 -30.23 -22.08
CA LEU A 523 -0.14 -30.71 -21.28
C LEU A 523 -0.54 -31.74 -20.21
N VAL A 524 -1.73 -31.60 -19.63
CA VAL A 524 -2.28 -32.56 -18.66
C VAL A 524 -2.64 -33.88 -19.35
N ASP A 525 -3.17 -33.78 -20.57
CA ASP A 525 -3.60 -34.94 -21.37
C ASP A 525 -2.45 -35.59 -22.16
N ASN A 526 -1.22 -35.10 -22.03
CA ASN A 526 -0.05 -35.67 -22.72
C ASN A 526 0.41 -36.97 -22.04
N GLU A 527 0.12 -38.10 -22.68
CA GLU A 527 0.47 -39.44 -22.17
C GLU A 527 1.98 -39.64 -21.98
N GLU A 528 2.83 -39.23 -22.93
CA GLU A 528 4.30 -39.38 -22.80
C GLU A 528 4.85 -38.70 -21.54
N ARG A 529 4.39 -37.48 -21.24
CA ARG A 529 4.73 -36.76 -20.02
C ARG A 529 4.24 -37.48 -18.78
N ASN A 530 3.01 -38.00 -18.80
CA ASN A 530 2.44 -38.71 -17.66
C ASN A 530 3.18 -40.01 -17.38
N THR A 531 3.61 -40.73 -18.42
CA THR A 531 4.48 -41.91 -18.31
C THR A 531 5.83 -41.55 -17.71
N LEU A 532 6.47 -40.43 -18.11
CA LEU A 532 7.72 -39.98 -17.49
C LEU A 532 7.56 -39.69 -15.99
N ILE A 533 6.47 -39.04 -15.61
CA ILE A 533 6.16 -38.78 -14.19
C ILE A 533 5.96 -40.11 -13.45
N PHE A 534 5.27 -41.06 -14.08
CA PHE A 534 5.01 -42.38 -13.53
C PHE A 534 6.30 -43.19 -13.31
N ASP A 535 7.16 -43.26 -14.32
CA ASP A 535 8.44 -43.98 -14.26
C ASP A 535 9.37 -43.38 -13.19
N ASP A 536 9.40 -42.05 -13.06
CA ASP A 536 10.15 -41.38 -11.99
C ASP A 536 9.59 -41.72 -10.60
N LEU A 537 8.27 -41.77 -10.46
CA LEU A 537 7.62 -42.20 -9.23
C LEU A 537 7.94 -43.67 -8.94
N LEU A 538 7.86 -44.58 -9.92
CA LEU A 538 8.20 -46.00 -9.76
C LEU A 538 9.67 -46.23 -9.47
N THR A 539 10.59 -45.44 -10.02
CA THR A 539 12.01 -45.56 -9.69
C THR A 539 12.25 -45.19 -8.23
N CYS A 540 11.65 -44.08 -7.78
CA CYS A 540 11.69 -43.70 -6.37
C CYS A 540 10.96 -44.71 -5.46
N LEU A 541 9.99 -45.45 -6.03
CA LEU A 541 9.36 -46.71 -5.59
C LEU A 541 10.32 -47.72 -4.94
N ASP A 542 11.06 -48.32 -5.87
CA ASP A 542 11.99 -49.41 -5.74
C ASP A 542 13.22 -48.98 -4.94
N GLU A 543 13.61 -47.71 -5.01
CA GLU A 543 14.69 -47.14 -4.21
C GLU A 543 14.28 -46.84 -2.75
N GLY A 544 13.04 -47.11 -2.35
CA GLY A 544 12.55 -46.91 -0.97
C GLY A 544 12.48 -45.45 -0.52
N ARG A 545 12.42 -44.50 -1.45
CA ARG A 545 12.40 -43.05 -1.15
C ARG A 545 10.98 -42.55 -0.85
N SER A 546 10.86 -41.62 0.10
CA SER A 546 9.62 -40.85 0.36
C SER A 546 9.32 -39.88 -0.78
N ARG A 547 8.03 -39.71 -1.15
CA ARG A 547 7.65 -38.96 -2.36
C ARG A 547 6.51 -37.99 -2.14
N CYS A 548 6.57 -36.93 -2.92
CA CYS A 548 5.50 -35.96 -3.04
C CYS A 548 5.42 -35.53 -4.50
N CYS A 549 4.26 -35.75 -5.15
CA CYS A 549 3.98 -35.28 -6.50
C CYS A 549 3.02 -34.08 -6.40
N TRP A 550 3.40 -32.96 -7.00
CA TRP A 550 2.59 -31.73 -7.00
C TRP A 550 1.86 -31.62 -8.35
N LEU A 551 0.54 -31.62 -8.32
CA LEU A 551 -0.32 -31.63 -9.51
C LEU A 551 -1.19 -30.37 -9.54
N ASN A 552 -1.30 -29.75 -10.72
CA ASN A 552 -2.22 -28.64 -10.94
C ASN A 552 -3.56 -29.16 -11.46
N GLY A 553 -4.48 -29.46 -10.54
CA GLY A 553 -5.87 -29.76 -10.85
C GLY A 553 -6.31 -31.21 -10.60
N PRO A 554 -7.61 -31.43 -10.30
CA PRO A 554 -8.14 -32.74 -9.91
C PRO A 554 -8.16 -33.77 -11.07
N LEU A 555 -8.24 -33.31 -12.32
CA LEU A 555 -8.20 -34.18 -13.51
C LEU A 555 -6.88 -34.97 -13.61
N MET A 556 -5.75 -34.31 -13.37
CA MET A 556 -4.44 -34.96 -13.42
C MET A 556 -4.25 -35.97 -12.27
N LEU A 557 -4.84 -35.68 -11.11
CA LEU A 557 -4.88 -36.62 -9.98
C LEU A 557 -5.68 -37.87 -10.35
N ASN A 558 -6.82 -37.73 -11.02
CA ASN A 558 -7.64 -38.88 -11.43
C ASN A 558 -6.93 -39.77 -12.46
N ILE A 559 -6.23 -39.17 -13.43
CA ILE A 559 -5.44 -39.92 -14.43
C ILE A 559 -4.36 -40.73 -13.73
N LEU A 560 -3.57 -40.10 -12.85
CA LEU A 560 -2.50 -40.78 -12.12
C LEU A 560 -3.05 -41.78 -11.09
N GLN A 561 -4.18 -41.50 -10.43
CA GLN A 561 -4.79 -42.45 -9.49
C GLN A 561 -5.31 -43.71 -10.18
N ARG A 562 -5.90 -43.57 -11.38
CA ARG A 562 -6.39 -44.70 -12.18
C ARG A 562 -5.26 -45.66 -12.52
N ASP A 563 -4.10 -45.12 -12.88
CA ASP A 563 -2.98 -45.92 -13.38
C ASP A 563 -2.02 -46.37 -12.25
N CYS A 564 -2.05 -45.74 -11.07
CA CYS A 564 -1.07 -46.00 -9.99
C CYS A 564 -1.61 -46.69 -8.72
N MET A 565 -2.92 -46.95 -8.57
CA MET A 565 -3.53 -47.38 -7.28
C MET A 565 -3.07 -46.53 -6.07
N LEU A 566 -2.84 -45.23 -6.27
CA LEU A 566 -2.40 -44.33 -5.20
C LEU A 566 -3.57 -44.02 -4.26
N LEU A 567 -3.53 -44.56 -3.04
CA LEU A 567 -4.47 -44.18 -2.00
C LEU A 567 -4.23 -42.72 -1.59
N PRO A 568 -5.27 -41.86 -1.55
CA PRO A 568 -5.13 -40.52 -0.99
C PRO A 568 -4.81 -40.62 0.50
N LYS A 569 -3.72 -39.98 0.94
CA LYS A 569 -3.62 -39.56 2.34
C LYS A 569 -4.44 -38.27 2.46
N THR A 570 -5.63 -38.40 3.03
CA THR A 570 -6.48 -37.30 3.50
C THR A 570 -5.81 -36.50 4.59
#